data_AF-A0A2M7V1M3-F1
#
_entry.id   AF-A0A2M7V1M3-F1
#
_cell.length_a   1.000
_cell.length_b   1.000
_cell.length_c   1.000
_cell.angle_alpha   90.00
_cell.angle_beta   90.00
_cell.angle_gamma   90.00
#
_symmetry.space_group_name_H-M   'P 1'
#
loop_
_entity.id
_entity.type
_entity.pdbx_description
1 polymer ?
#
loop_
_entity_poly.entity_id
_entity_poly.type
_entity_poly.pdbx_seq_one_letter_code
_entity_poly.pdbx_strand_id
1 'polypeptide(L)'
;MASKTSTTSPSVKQAYIVTVDMGYGHQRALYPLKDIAACPVGWQESGIITANNYGGIPKKDKRTWENNQKVYETISRMKKIPLIGQPIFDIMDYVQRIKPFYPKRDLSAPSLQLKQIYKMISKGWGKHLIEVLNEDPKPFVTSFFITAFFAEEHGYKGDIFCLCTDTDISRAWAPLHPEKSRIQYFAPTKRVKQRLMLYGVKEKNIFVTGFPLPKENIGGKTIKTLKEDLGCRIGNLDPHGKYQKKYDAVLSSYLGKRYCNVNAKHPLTITFAVGGAGAQRDVGVTILESLREHIDKGTVRLNLVAGSRNDVYRYYDEKVKEFHLEKHLGGSITIIFAKHKLDYFSQFNEVLRTTDILWTKPSELSF
;
A
#
# COMPACT_ATOMS: atom_id res chain seq x y z
N MET A 1 2.57 -32.89 45.18
CA MET A 1 3.38 -32.01 44.30
C MET A 1 2.99 -32.29 42.87
N ALA A 2 2.25 -31.38 42.23
CA ALA A 2 2.06 -31.37 40.79
C ALA A 2 2.07 -29.90 40.36
N SER A 3 3.24 -29.49 39.86
CA SER A 3 3.49 -28.17 39.32
C SER A 3 2.63 -27.96 38.08
N LYS A 4 1.67 -27.03 38.16
CA LYS A 4 0.98 -26.50 36.98
C LYS A 4 1.97 -25.60 36.25
N THR A 5 2.61 -26.12 35.22
CA THR A 5 3.37 -25.34 34.24
C THR A 5 2.40 -24.42 33.51
N SER A 6 2.41 -23.13 33.89
CA SER A 6 1.77 -22.08 33.12
C SER A 6 2.47 -21.99 31.77
N THR A 7 1.81 -22.41 30.71
CA THR A 7 2.19 -22.09 29.33
C THR A 7 2.03 -20.59 29.12
N THR A 8 3.08 -19.82 29.40
CA THR A 8 3.19 -18.43 28.97
C THR A 8 3.19 -18.42 27.44
N SER A 9 2.11 -17.94 26.84
CA SER A 9 2.08 -17.58 25.42
C SER A 9 3.28 -16.68 25.12
N PRO A 10 4.04 -16.92 24.03
CA PRO A 10 5.20 -16.09 23.72
C PRO A 10 4.77 -14.62 23.65
N SER A 11 5.46 -13.75 24.39
CA SER A 11 5.16 -12.31 24.41
C SER A 11 5.12 -11.80 22.97
N VAL A 12 3.97 -11.29 22.52
CA VAL A 12 3.86 -10.68 21.20
C VAL A 12 4.81 -9.48 21.19
N LYS A 13 5.91 -9.58 20.42
CA LYS A 13 6.85 -8.46 20.26
C LYS A 13 6.12 -7.34 19.53
N GLN A 14 5.77 -6.27 20.25
CA GLN A 14 5.14 -5.09 19.68
C GLN A 14 6.15 -4.20 18.95
N ALA A 15 5.68 -3.38 18.02
CA ALA A 15 6.47 -2.44 17.23
C ALA A 15 5.70 -1.13 17.02
N TYR A 16 6.40 0.00 16.87
CA TYR A 16 5.77 1.22 16.38
C TYR A 16 5.58 1.11 14.87
N ILE A 17 4.33 1.02 14.43
CA ILE A 17 3.96 0.95 13.01
C ILE A 17 3.64 2.38 12.55
N VAL A 18 4.49 2.95 11.71
CA VAL A 18 4.46 4.38 11.34
C VAL A 18 4.21 4.57 9.86
N THR A 19 3.17 5.32 9.51
CA THR A 19 2.79 5.63 8.13
C THR A 19 2.66 7.15 7.91
N VAL A 20 2.28 7.54 6.70
CA VAL A 20 1.90 8.92 6.36
C VAL A 20 0.54 8.93 5.66
N ASP A 21 -0.21 10.01 5.87
CA ASP A 21 -1.42 10.30 5.12
C ASP A 21 -1.08 11.13 3.88
N MET A 22 -0.65 10.45 2.82
CA MET A 22 -0.34 11.05 1.50
C MET A 22 -0.92 10.19 0.37
N GLY A 23 -2.07 9.55 0.62
CA GLY A 23 -2.66 8.50 -0.20
C GLY A 23 -2.81 7.19 0.57
N TYR A 24 -3.32 6.14 -0.08
CA TYR A 24 -3.60 4.87 0.57
C TYR A 24 -2.41 3.90 0.59
N GLY A 25 -1.44 4.04 -0.33
CA GLY A 25 -0.40 3.03 -0.54
C GLY A 25 0.43 2.72 0.72
N HIS A 26 0.99 3.75 1.35
CA HIS A 26 1.76 3.59 2.59
C HIS A 26 0.94 3.01 3.75
N GLN A 27 -0.29 3.48 3.92
CA GLN A 27 -1.16 3.02 5.00
C GLN A 27 -1.59 1.57 4.79
N ARG A 28 -1.90 1.21 3.55
CA ARG A 28 -2.30 -0.15 3.16
C ARG A 28 -1.16 -1.15 3.29
N ALA A 29 0.07 -0.75 2.96
CA ALA A 29 1.25 -1.59 3.13
C ALA A 29 1.51 -1.96 4.60
N LEU A 30 1.11 -1.11 5.55
CA LEU A 30 1.29 -1.36 6.99
C LEU A 30 0.04 -1.93 7.68
N TYR A 31 -1.12 -1.89 7.02
CA TYR A 31 -2.36 -2.44 7.55
C TYR A 31 -2.23 -3.91 8.03
N PRO A 32 -1.52 -4.83 7.33
CA PRO A 32 -1.34 -6.20 7.80
C PRO A 32 -0.53 -6.34 9.09
N LEU A 33 0.13 -5.27 9.55
CA LEU A 33 0.94 -5.22 10.77
C LEU A 33 0.20 -4.56 11.95
N LYS A 34 -1.08 -4.20 11.79
CA LYS A 34 -1.85 -3.48 12.83
C LYS A 34 -1.93 -4.22 14.17
N ASP A 35 -1.86 -5.55 14.17
CA ASP A 35 -1.97 -6.42 15.33
C ASP A 35 -0.72 -6.42 16.23
N ILE A 36 0.42 -5.94 15.73
CA ILE A 36 1.66 -5.77 16.51
C ILE A 36 1.92 -4.31 16.87
N ALA A 37 1.00 -3.39 16.56
CA ALA A 37 1.19 -1.97 16.80
C ALA A 37 1.23 -1.66 18.30
N ALA A 38 2.30 -1.01 18.74
CA ALA A 38 2.46 -0.52 20.10
C ALA A 38 1.75 0.83 20.30
N CYS A 39 1.35 1.10 21.54
CA CYS A 39 0.91 2.42 21.97
C CYS A 39 2.12 3.24 22.46
N PRO A 40 2.39 4.44 21.93
CA PRO A 40 3.36 5.35 22.53
C PRO A 40 2.98 5.76 23.96
N VAL A 41 3.97 6.11 24.76
CA VAL A 41 3.74 6.60 26.13
C VAL A 41 2.87 7.87 26.08
N GLY A 42 1.86 7.94 26.95
CA GLY A 42 0.93 9.07 27.03
C GLY A 42 -0.18 9.08 25.96
N TRP A 43 -0.22 8.11 25.05
CA TRP A 43 -1.30 7.97 24.07
C TRP A 43 -2.39 7.03 24.59
N GLN A 44 -3.63 7.27 24.16
CA GLN A 44 -4.80 6.55 24.69
C GLN A 44 -5.03 5.18 24.02
N GLU A 45 -4.61 5.02 22.77
CA GLU A 45 -4.88 3.81 21.98
C GLU A 45 -3.66 3.39 21.16
N SER A 46 -3.42 2.08 21.12
CA SER A 46 -2.45 1.47 20.22
C SER A 46 -2.97 1.52 18.78
N GLY A 47 -2.09 1.75 17.81
CA GLY A 47 -2.47 1.68 16.41
C GLY A 47 -1.36 2.12 15.46
N ILE A 48 -1.70 2.19 14.17
CA ILE A 48 -0.79 2.71 13.16
C ILE A 48 -0.66 4.23 13.35
N ILE A 49 0.56 4.68 13.64
CA ILE A 49 0.90 6.08 13.85
C ILE A 49 0.99 6.79 12.51
N THR A 50 0.20 7.85 12.32
CA THR A 50 0.28 8.68 11.12
C THR A 50 1.20 9.88 11.37
N ALA A 51 2.44 9.82 10.87
CA ALA A 51 3.52 10.75 11.21
C ALA A 51 3.25 12.22 10.85
N ASN A 52 2.32 12.49 9.93
CA ASN A 52 1.90 13.83 9.54
C ASN A 52 0.59 14.29 10.20
N ASN A 53 -0.03 13.49 11.06
CA ASN A 53 -1.33 13.83 11.70
C ASN A 53 -1.54 13.17 13.08
N TYR A 54 -0.49 12.92 13.85
CA TYR A 54 -0.62 12.32 15.18
C TYR A 54 -1.00 13.35 16.26
N GLY A 55 -1.59 12.87 17.37
CA GLY A 55 -1.94 13.71 18.51
C GLY A 55 -0.69 14.37 19.13
N GLY A 56 -0.71 15.69 19.29
CA GLY A 56 0.43 16.45 19.82
C GLY A 56 1.50 16.84 18.80
N ILE A 57 1.29 16.59 17.50
CA ILE A 57 2.25 17.05 16.46
C ILE A 57 2.51 18.56 16.53
N PRO A 58 3.78 19.01 16.57
CA PRO A 58 4.10 20.44 16.57
C PRO A 58 3.56 21.17 15.34
N LYS A 59 3.05 22.39 15.52
CA LYS A 59 2.51 23.22 14.42
C LYS A 59 3.52 23.42 13.28
N LYS A 60 4.82 23.53 13.60
CA LYS A 60 5.90 23.66 12.61
C LYS A 60 5.99 22.42 11.72
N ASP A 61 6.03 21.23 12.33
CA ASP A 61 6.10 19.96 11.61
C ASP A 61 4.86 19.72 10.76
N LYS A 62 3.67 19.99 11.31
CA LYS A 62 2.41 19.89 10.57
C LYS A 62 2.39 20.80 9.34
N ARG A 63 2.80 22.07 9.49
CA ARG A 63 2.93 23.01 8.35
C ARG A 63 3.93 22.53 7.30
N THR A 64 5.06 21.95 7.73
CA THR A 64 6.04 21.38 6.80
C THR A 64 5.45 20.23 5.97
N TRP A 65 4.69 19.32 6.60
CA TRP A 65 3.97 18.27 5.90
C TRP A 65 2.92 18.82 4.93
N GLU A 66 2.06 19.72 5.39
CA GLU A 66 0.99 20.32 4.59
C GLU A 66 1.53 21.06 3.36
N ASN A 67 2.63 21.80 3.51
CA ASN A 67 3.25 22.53 2.40
C ASN A 67 3.80 21.56 1.34
N ASN A 68 4.50 20.49 1.77
CA ASN A 68 5.00 19.47 0.85
C ASN A 68 3.85 18.74 0.13
N GLN A 69 2.78 18.40 0.84
CA GLN A 69 1.59 17.76 0.26
C GLN A 69 0.88 18.68 -0.74
N LYS A 70 0.66 19.96 -0.40
CA LYS A 70 0.04 20.93 -1.30
C LYS A 70 0.82 21.09 -2.59
N VAL A 71 2.16 21.15 -2.53
CA VAL A 71 3.01 21.20 -3.72
C VAL A 71 2.81 19.95 -4.58
N TYR A 72 2.86 18.75 -3.97
CA TYR A 72 2.64 17.50 -4.69
C TYR A 72 1.24 17.41 -5.32
N GLU A 73 0.18 17.74 -4.58
CA GLU A 73 -1.20 17.69 -5.08
C GLU A 73 -1.45 18.72 -6.18
N THR A 74 -0.92 19.93 -6.04
CA THR A 74 -1.05 20.98 -7.06
C THR A 74 -0.44 20.51 -8.37
N ILE A 75 0.78 19.97 -8.32
CA ILE A 75 1.46 19.42 -9.49
C ILE A 75 0.69 18.21 -10.05
N SER A 76 0.23 17.30 -9.20
CA SER A 76 -0.53 16.11 -9.65
C SER A 76 -1.85 16.48 -10.34
N ARG A 77 -2.56 17.50 -9.84
CA ARG A 77 -3.80 18.00 -10.46
C ARG A 77 -3.53 18.73 -11.77
N MET A 78 -2.43 19.49 -11.85
CA MET A 78 -2.04 20.18 -13.08
C MET A 78 -1.76 19.20 -14.23
N LYS A 79 -1.37 17.93 -13.98
CA LYS A 79 -1.17 16.92 -15.04
C LYS A 79 -2.40 16.72 -15.95
N LYS A 80 -3.59 17.21 -15.54
CA LYS A 80 -4.82 17.17 -16.31
C LYS A 80 -4.99 18.34 -17.29
N ILE A 81 -4.11 19.35 -17.29
CA ILE A 81 -4.22 20.54 -18.15
C ILE A 81 -3.20 20.43 -19.28
N PRO A 82 -3.63 20.17 -20.53
CA PRO A 82 -2.73 20.22 -21.68
C PRO A 82 -2.30 21.69 -21.91
N LEU A 83 -1.00 21.90 -22.16
CA LEU A 83 -0.31 23.15 -22.50
C LEU A 83 0.26 24.09 -21.41
N ILE A 84 -0.11 24.04 -20.12
CA ILE A 84 0.49 24.98 -19.10
C ILE A 84 1.47 24.30 -18.12
N GLY A 85 1.64 22.97 -18.17
CA GLY A 85 2.39 22.24 -17.13
C GLY A 85 3.69 21.54 -17.54
N GLN A 86 4.08 21.53 -18.81
CA GLN A 86 5.18 20.68 -19.29
C GLN A 86 6.52 20.89 -18.56
N PRO A 87 7.00 22.13 -18.32
CA PRO A 87 8.27 22.36 -17.61
C PRO A 87 8.23 21.93 -16.13
N ILE A 88 7.10 22.13 -15.44
CA ILE A 88 6.92 21.74 -14.03
C ILE A 88 6.81 20.21 -13.92
N PHE A 89 6.16 19.57 -14.89
CA PHE A 89 6.10 18.10 -14.97
C PHE A 89 7.46 17.49 -15.24
N ASP A 90 8.26 18.06 -16.14
CA ASP A 90 9.58 17.54 -16.45
C ASP A 90 10.51 17.62 -15.24
N ILE A 91 10.40 18.67 -14.42
CA ILE A 91 11.15 18.79 -13.15
C ILE A 91 10.71 17.72 -12.15
N MET A 92 9.42 17.47 -12.00
CA MET A 92 8.91 16.47 -11.05
C MET A 92 9.17 15.04 -11.50
N ASP A 93 9.04 14.78 -12.79
CA ASP A 93 9.36 13.50 -13.40
C ASP A 93 10.87 13.25 -13.27
N TYR A 94 11.72 14.26 -13.49
CA TYR A 94 13.16 14.20 -13.24
C TYR A 94 13.50 13.91 -11.78
N VAL A 95 12.81 14.55 -10.83
CA VAL A 95 13.03 14.36 -9.37
C VAL A 95 12.58 12.96 -8.91
N GLN A 96 11.48 12.45 -9.43
CA GLN A 96 10.97 11.11 -9.13
C GLN A 96 11.61 10.03 -10.02
N ARG A 97 12.44 10.42 -10.99
CA ARG A 97 12.99 9.53 -12.01
C ARG A 97 13.77 8.39 -11.39
N ILE A 98 13.34 7.19 -11.70
CA ILE A 98 14.14 6.00 -11.48
C ILE A 98 15.13 5.90 -12.65
N LYS A 99 16.42 6.12 -12.39
CA LYS A 99 17.47 5.99 -13.41
C LYS A 99 17.47 4.57 -14.02
N PRO A 100 17.81 4.39 -15.31
CA PRO A 100 17.85 3.06 -15.94
C PRO A 100 18.64 2.06 -15.11
N PHE A 101 18.07 0.87 -14.92
CA PHE A 101 18.67 -0.16 -14.07
C PHE A 101 19.96 -0.71 -14.68
N TYR A 102 19.97 -0.90 -15.99
CA TYR A 102 21.13 -1.36 -16.75
C TYR A 102 21.75 -0.20 -17.56
N PRO A 103 23.07 -0.25 -17.81
CA PRO A 103 24.04 -1.13 -17.14
C PRO A 103 24.14 -0.81 -15.64
N LYS A 104 24.44 -1.83 -14.83
CA LYS A 104 24.64 -1.64 -13.38
C LYS A 104 25.86 -0.74 -13.17
N ARG A 105 25.70 0.27 -12.33
CA ARG A 105 26.72 1.29 -12.03
C ARG A 105 26.42 1.90 -10.67
N ASP A 106 27.39 2.60 -10.10
CA ASP A 106 27.15 3.36 -8.89
C ASP A 106 26.07 4.44 -9.13
N LEU A 107 25.02 4.41 -8.31
CA LEU A 107 23.94 5.37 -8.29
C LEU A 107 23.77 5.99 -6.89
N SER A 108 24.79 5.88 -6.02
CA SER A 108 24.78 6.31 -4.62
C SER A 108 24.72 7.83 -4.43
N ALA A 109 25.11 8.63 -5.43
CA ALA A 109 25.07 10.09 -5.33
C ALA A 109 23.66 10.62 -4.99
N PRO A 110 23.50 11.42 -3.92
CA PRO A 110 22.19 11.89 -3.47
C PRO A 110 21.63 12.96 -4.41
N SER A 111 20.30 12.96 -4.58
CA SER A 111 19.60 14.02 -5.32
C SER A 111 19.56 15.32 -4.53
N LEU A 112 19.34 16.45 -5.21
CA LEU A 112 19.13 17.75 -4.55
C LEU A 112 17.91 17.71 -3.61
N GLN A 113 16.84 17.02 -4.02
CA GLN A 113 15.67 16.80 -3.18
C GLN A 113 16.03 16.09 -1.87
N LEU A 114 16.86 15.05 -1.93
CA LEU A 114 17.30 14.33 -0.75
C LEU A 114 18.13 15.22 0.19
N LYS A 115 19.06 16.01 -0.36
CA LYS A 115 19.83 16.99 0.43
C LYS A 115 18.93 18.03 1.10
N GLN A 116 17.88 18.50 0.43
CA GLN A 116 16.90 19.43 0.99
C GLN A 116 16.10 18.79 2.13
N ILE A 117 15.66 17.54 1.96
CA ILE A 117 14.98 16.78 3.02
C ILE A 117 15.87 16.70 4.27
N TYR A 118 17.13 16.30 4.12
CA TYR A 118 18.06 16.20 5.26
C TYR A 118 18.34 17.55 5.93
N LYS A 119 18.40 18.65 5.16
CA LYS A 119 18.50 20.02 5.73
C LYS A 119 17.26 20.40 6.55
N MET A 120 16.08 19.89 6.21
CA MET A 120 14.86 20.12 6.98
C MET A 120 14.82 19.24 8.24
N ILE A 121 15.26 17.99 8.12
CA ILE A 121 15.41 17.06 9.25
C ILE A 121 16.39 17.64 10.27
N SER A 122 17.57 18.11 9.86
CA SER A 122 18.56 18.71 10.77
C SER A 122 18.06 19.99 11.45
N LYS A 123 17.05 20.67 10.89
CA LYS A 123 16.35 21.82 11.50
C LYS A 123 15.20 21.42 12.45
N GLY A 124 15.09 20.13 12.77
CA GLY A 124 14.18 19.58 13.76
C GLY A 124 12.89 18.98 13.20
N TRP A 125 12.72 18.88 11.88
CA TRP A 125 11.52 18.25 11.32
C TRP A 125 11.46 16.76 11.70
N GLY A 126 10.38 16.32 12.34
CA GLY A 126 10.20 14.96 12.80
C GLY A 126 10.81 14.64 14.16
N LYS A 127 11.56 15.58 14.78
CA LYS A 127 12.27 15.36 16.05
C LYS A 127 11.33 14.95 17.18
N HIS A 128 10.23 15.69 17.33
CA HIS A 128 9.23 15.44 18.37
C HIS A 128 8.65 14.03 18.30
N LEU A 129 8.35 13.52 17.10
CA LEU A 129 7.86 12.14 16.95
C LEU A 129 8.88 11.14 17.49
N ILE A 130 10.15 11.30 17.14
CA ILE A 130 11.21 10.38 17.56
C ILE A 130 11.50 10.48 19.05
N GLU A 131 11.43 11.68 19.64
CA GLU A 131 11.56 11.89 21.09
C GLU A 131 10.47 11.16 21.86
N VAL A 132 9.20 11.30 21.46
CA VAL A 132 8.06 10.60 22.07
C VAL A 132 8.23 9.07 21.98
N LEU A 133 8.59 8.55 20.81
CA LEU A 133 8.77 7.10 20.63
C LEU A 133 10.01 6.56 21.37
N ASN A 134 10.96 7.42 21.73
CA ASN A 134 12.16 7.06 22.49
C ASN A 134 11.94 6.96 24.01
N GLU A 135 10.77 7.35 24.52
CA GLU A 135 10.40 7.18 25.94
C GLU A 135 10.32 5.69 26.30
N ASP A 136 9.81 4.85 25.38
CA ASP A 136 9.78 3.40 25.49
C ASP A 136 10.10 2.78 24.11
N PRO A 137 11.39 2.67 23.75
CA PRO A 137 11.81 2.33 22.40
C PRO A 137 11.48 0.88 22.04
N LYS A 138 10.77 0.70 20.92
CA LYS A 138 10.42 -0.59 20.30
C LYS A 138 11.00 -0.69 18.89
N PRO A 139 10.90 -1.81 18.17
CA PRO A 139 11.17 -1.78 16.73
C PRO A 139 10.29 -0.74 16.04
N PHE A 140 10.89 0.12 15.22
CA PHE A 140 10.20 1.14 14.41
C PHE A 140 10.04 0.59 13.00
N VAL A 141 8.81 0.41 12.53
CA VAL A 141 8.50 -0.10 11.19
C VAL A 141 7.72 0.96 10.43
N THR A 142 8.27 1.44 9.32
CA THR A 142 7.62 2.45 8.48
C THR A 142 7.53 2.00 7.03
N SER A 143 6.54 2.53 6.31
CA SER A 143 6.41 2.40 4.85
C SER A 143 6.84 3.65 4.09
N PHE A 144 7.30 4.70 4.78
CA PHE A 144 7.69 5.97 4.17
C PHE A 144 9.12 6.33 4.55
N PHE A 145 10.01 6.41 3.56
CA PHE A 145 11.45 6.56 3.77
C PHE A 145 11.83 7.81 4.59
N ILE A 146 11.09 8.92 4.48
CA ILE A 146 11.38 10.13 5.24
C ILE A 146 11.25 9.89 6.76
N THR A 147 10.28 9.09 7.21
CA THR A 147 10.13 8.81 8.65
C THR A 147 11.18 7.81 9.14
N ALA A 148 11.74 6.96 8.27
CA ALA A 148 12.94 6.19 8.59
C ALA A 148 14.16 7.12 8.77
N PHE A 149 14.30 8.15 7.91
CA PHE A 149 15.35 9.15 8.06
C PHE A 149 15.17 10.00 9.32
N PHE A 150 13.93 10.33 9.71
CA PHE A 150 13.69 10.96 11.01
C PHE A 150 14.24 10.10 12.14
N ALA A 151 13.90 8.82 12.16
CA ALA A 151 14.34 7.90 13.20
C ALA A 151 15.87 7.76 13.25
N GLU A 152 16.53 7.71 12.09
CA GLU A 152 17.98 7.64 12.03
C GLU A 152 18.65 8.93 12.52
N GLU A 153 18.27 10.09 11.95
CA GLU A 153 18.92 11.38 12.20
C GLU A 153 18.63 11.96 13.59
N HIS A 154 17.45 11.67 14.17
CA HIS A 154 17.07 12.11 15.52
C HIS A 154 17.40 11.09 16.60
N GLY A 155 18.20 10.06 16.29
CA GLY A 155 18.75 9.14 17.29
C GLY A 155 17.71 8.24 17.95
N TYR A 156 16.81 7.63 17.16
CA TYR A 156 15.89 6.61 17.67
C TYR A 156 16.65 5.44 18.33
N LYS A 157 16.27 5.00 19.52
CA LYS A 157 17.05 4.02 20.30
C LYS A 157 16.83 2.57 19.83
N GLY A 158 15.68 2.27 19.23
CA GLY A 158 15.35 0.93 18.73
C GLY A 158 15.80 0.68 17.28
N ASP A 159 15.52 -0.51 16.78
CA ASP A 159 15.74 -0.88 15.37
C ASP A 159 14.84 -0.08 14.42
N ILE A 160 15.34 0.26 13.23
CA ILE A 160 14.59 0.99 12.19
C ILE A 160 14.42 0.08 10.98
N PHE A 161 13.16 -0.19 10.63
CA PHE A 161 12.76 -0.94 9.44
C PHE A 161 11.95 -0.06 8.49
N CYS A 162 12.35 -0.02 7.22
CA CYS A 162 11.67 0.69 6.15
C CYS A 162 11.16 -0.32 5.10
N LEU A 163 9.85 -0.46 5.00
CA LEU A 163 9.17 -1.21 3.95
C LEU A 163 9.10 -0.38 2.68
N CYS A 164 9.73 -0.86 1.61
CA CYS A 164 9.55 -0.30 0.27
C CYS A 164 8.18 -0.74 -0.28
N THR A 165 7.41 0.21 -0.82
CA THR A 165 6.04 -0.05 -1.27
C THR A 165 5.91 -0.27 -2.77
N ASP A 166 6.99 -0.09 -3.53
CA ASP A 166 6.99 -0.11 -4.99
C ASP A 166 7.87 -1.26 -5.52
N THR A 167 7.57 -1.74 -6.72
CA THR A 167 8.31 -2.84 -7.38
C THR A 167 9.70 -2.43 -7.90
N ASP A 168 9.93 -1.12 -8.09
CA ASP A 168 11.22 -0.46 -8.30
C ASP A 168 11.20 0.87 -7.53
N ILE A 169 12.37 1.37 -7.09
CA ILE A 169 12.44 2.58 -6.26
C ILE A 169 13.47 3.57 -6.77
N SER A 170 13.24 4.85 -6.53
CA SER A 170 14.18 5.93 -6.85
C SER A 170 15.27 6.06 -5.79
N ARG A 171 16.30 6.86 -6.09
CA ARG A 171 17.42 7.13 -5.17
C ARG A 171 16.96 7.76 -3.85
N ALA A 172 15.81 8.43 -3.81
CA ALA A 172 15.28 9.09 -2.61
C ALA A 172 14.98 8.12 -1.45
N TRP A 173 14.73 6.85 -1.76
CA TRP A 173 14.46 5.82 -0.75
C TRP A 173 15.70 5.41 0.06
N ALA A 174 16.91 5.68 -0.45
CA ALA A 174 18.15 5.40 0.27
C ALA A 174 18.63 6.65 1.05
N PRO A 175 19.33 6.48 2.18
CA PRO A 175 19.77 7.58 3.03
C PRO A 175 20.75 8.53 2.34
N LEU A 176 21.03 9.68 2.95
CA LEU A 176 22.03 10.63 2.44
C LEU A 176 23.43 10.00 2.40
N HIS A 177 23.77 9.26 3.47
CA HIS A 177 25.01 8.49 3.63
C HIS A 177 24.69 6.99 3.80
N PRO A 178 24.28 6.31 2.72
CA PRO A 178 23.72 4.96 2.76
C PRO A 178 24.71 3.91 3.31
N GLU A 179 26.01 4.14 3.15
CA GLU A 179 27.10 3.30 3.67
C GLU A 179 27.27 3.40 5.19
N LYS A 180 26.75 4.46 5.82
CA LYS A 180 26.80 4.65 7.28
C LYS A 180 25.48 4.30 7.95
N SER A 181 24.40 4.22 7.18
CA SER A 181 23.06 4.00 7.71
C SER A 181 22.88 2.63 8.37
N ARG A 182 22.06 2.62 9.42
CA ARG A 182 21.58 1.42 10.12
C ARG A 182 20.15 1.06 9.77
N ILE A 183 19.49 1.81 8.89
CA ILE A 183 18.14 1.51 8.43
C ILE A 183 18.14 0.14 7.73
N GLN A 184 17.24 -0.72 8.19
CA GLN A 184 16.98 -2.03 7.60
C GLN A 184 15.80 -1.91 6.64
N TYR A 185 15.87 -2.56 5.48
CA TYR A 185 14.86 -2.44 4.44
C TYR A 185 14.14 -3.77 4.21
N PHE A 186 12.81 -3.71 4.15
CA PHE A 186 11.98 -4.78 3.61
C PHE A 186 11.72 -4.48 2.13
N ALA A 187 12.43 -5.19 1.26
CA ALA A 187 12.33 -5.07 -0.18
C ALA A 187 11.21 -5.99 -0.71
N PRO A 188 10.21 -5.46 -1.44
CA PRO A 188 9.13 -6.27 -1.99
C PRO A 188 9.59 -7.14 -3.16
N THR A 189 10.71 -6.78 -3.80
CA THR A 189 11.24 -7.52 -4.95
C THR A 189 12.77 -7.62 -4.89
N LYS A 190 13.32 -8.61 -5.62
CA LYS A 190 14.77 -8.68 -5.86
C LYS A 190 15.30 -7.43 -6.59
N ARG A 191 14.46 -6.80 -7.42
CA ARG A 191 14.78 -5.54 -8.13
C ARG A 191 15.06 -4.41 -7.13
N VAL A 192 14.19 -4.23 -6.14
CA VAL A 192 14.37 -3.22 -5.08
C VAL A 192 15.62 -3.50 -4.25
N LYS A 193 15.88 -4.77 -3.88
CA LYS A 193 17.15 -5.11 -3.20
C LYS A 193 18.36 -4.64 -4.01
N GLN A 194 18.38 -4.96 -5.30
CA GLN A 194 19.47 -4.53 -6.17
C GLN A 194 19.55 -3.00 -6.29
N ARG A 195 18.43 -2.28 -6.34
CA ARG A 195 18.43 -0.80 -6.32
C ARG A 195 19.08 -0.23 -5.07
N LEU A 196 18.67 -0.70 -3.90
CA LEU A 196 19.22 -0.24 -2.62
C LEU A 196 20.74 -0.44 -2.60
N MET A 197 21.24 -1.57 -3.10
CA MET A 197 22.68 -1.82 -3.24
C MET A 197 23.35 -0.86 -4.22
N LEU A 198 22.75 -0.59 -5.39
CA LEU A 198 23.28 0.42 -6.34
C LEU A 198 23.25 1.83 -5.76
N TYR A 199 22.38 2.10 -4.79
CA TYR A 199 22.31 3.34 -4.04
C TYR A 199 23.25 3.37 -2.84
N GLY A 200 24.05 2.32 -2.60
CA GLY A 200 25.07 2.26 -1.55
C GLY A 200 24.60 1.66 -0.22
N VAL A 201 23.35 1.19 -0.12
CA VAL A 201 22.85 0.54 1.09
C VAL A 201 23.51 -0.82 1.25
N LYS A 202 24.02 -1.11 2.45
CA LYS A 202 24.69 -2.38 2.76
C LYS A 202 23.74 -3.56 2.56
N GLU A 203 24.20 -4.59 1.87
CA GLU A 203 23.40 -5.79 1.59
C GLU A 203 22.83 -6.44 2.86
N LYS A 204 23.61 -6.49 3.95
CA LYS A 204 23.19 -7.04 5.24
C LYS A 204 21.98 -6.32 5.86
N ASN A 205 21.69 -5.09 5.43
CA ASN A 205 20.54 -4.31 5.90
C ASN A 205 19.31 -4.48 4.98
N ILE A 206 19.33 -5.37 3.99
CA ILE A 206 18.25 -5.51 3.00
C ILE A 206 17.69 -6.93 3.01
N PHE A 207 16.41 -7.04 3.36
CA PHE A 207 15.67 -8.30 3.41
C PHE A 207 14.64 -8.33 2.28
N VAL A 208 14.69 -9.36 1.41
CA VAL A 208 13.64 -9.56 0.39
C VAL A 208 12.49 -10.31 1.04
N THR A 209 11.39 -9.61 1.29
CA THR A 209 10.25 -10.15 2.04
C THR A 209 9.00 -10.37 1.18
N GLY A 210 8.95 -9.78 -0.01
CA GLY A 210 7.69 -9.60 -0.73
C GLY A 210 6.90 -8.41 -0.17
N PHE A 211 5.80 -8.06 -0.84
CA PHE A 211 4.86 -7.06 -0.35
C PHE A 211 3.92 -7.67 0.70
N PRO A 212 3.64 -6.98 1.82
CA PRO A 212 2.76 -7.51 2.85
C PRO A 212 1.31 -7.51 2.36
N LEU A 213 0.81 -8.69 2.02
CA LEU A 213 -0.60 -8.88 1.71
C LEU A 213 -1.43 -8.94 3.01
N PRO A 214 -2.72 -8.59 2.96
CA PRO A 214 -3.61 -8.72 4.12
C PRO A 214 -3.68 -10.17 4.61
N LYS A 215 -3.63 -10.35 5.94
CA LYS A 215 -3.58 -11.67 6.57
C LYS A 215 -4.85 -12.48 6.28
N GLU A 216 -5.98 -11.79 6.21
CA GLU A 216 -7.30 -12.32 5.86
C GLU A 216 -7.37 -12.85 4.41
N ASN A 217 -6.66 -12.23 3.47
CA ASN A 217 -6.55 -12.70 2.08
C ASN A 217 -5.52 -13.83 1.91
N ILE A 218 -4.60 -13.99 2.86
CA ILE A 218 -3.61 -15.08 2.82
C ILE A 218 -4.16 -16.36 3.47
N GLY A 219 -4.79 -16.26 4.65
CA GLY A 219 -5.14 -17.43 5.48
C GLY A 219 -3.99 -17.86 6.40
N GLY A 220 -3.19 -16.90 6.87
CA GLY A 220 -2.07 -17.11 7.78
C GLY A 220 -0.93 -17.94 7.16
N LYS A 221 -0.14 -18.62 8.01
CA LYS A 221 1.02 -19.42 7.58
C LYS A 221 0.66 -20.57 6.63
N THR A 222 -0.58 -21.05 6.68
CA THR A 222 -1.06 -22.14 5.82
C THR A 222 -1.40 -21.69 4.40
N ILE A 223 -1.47 -20.37 4.16
CA ILE A 223 -1.82 -19.74 2.88
C ILE A 223 -3.11 -20.28 2.24
N LYS A 224 -4.01 -20.84 3.07
CA LYS A 224 -5.21 -21.57 2.65
C LYS A 224 -6.15 -20.69 1.85
N THR A 225 -6.48 -19.51 2.39
CA THR A 225 -7.40 -18.56 1.75
C THR A 225 -6.90 -18.14 0.38
N LEU A 226 -5.62 -17.76 0.28
CA LEU A 226 -5.03 -17.34 -0.99
C LEU A 226 -5.15 -18.43 -2.06
N LYS A 227 -4.89 -19.68 -1.69
CA LYS A 227 -4.95 -20.81 -2.62
C LYS A 227 -6.38 -21.13 -3.06
N GLU A 228 -7.34 -21.04 -2.14
CA GLU A 228 -8.77 -21.23 -2.43
C GLU A 228 -9.31 -20.16 -3.36
N ASP A 229 -9.07 -18.89 -3.02
CA ASP A 229 -9.54 -17.75 -3.77
C ASP A 229 -8.86 -17.71 -5.16
N LEU A 230 -7.56 -18.04 -5.26
CA LEU A 230 -6.85 -18.09 -6.55
C LEU A 230 -7.32 -19.26 -7.44
N GLY A 231 -7.60 -20.44 -6.86
CA GLY A 231 -8.18 -21.55 -7.62
C GLY A 231 -9.55 -21.21 -8.21
N CYS A 232 -10.43 -20.61 -7.40
CA CYS A 232 -11.73 -20.11 -7.83
C CYS A 232 -11.61 -19.06 -8.94
N ARG A 233 -10.68 -18.10 -8.78
CA ARG A 233 -10.40 -17.06 -9.77
C ARG A 233 -9.93 -17.63 -11.11
N ILE A 234 -9.04 -18.62 -11.09
CA ILE A 234 -8.60 -19.29 -12.31
C ILE A 234 -9.80 -19.97 -13.01
N GLY A 235 -10.72 -20.58 -12.25
CA GLY A 235 -11.96 -21.12 -12.79
C GLY A 235 -12.80 -20.08 -13.54
N ASN A 236 -12.92 -18.86 -13.00
CA ASN A 236 -13.62 -17.75 -13.66
C ASN A 236 -12.89 -17.22 -14.92
N LEU A 237 -11.56 -17.15 -14.87
CA LEU A 237 -10.75 -16.60 -15.96
C LEU A 237 -10.44 -17.62 -17.07
N ASP A 238 -10.69 -18.90 -16.84
CA ASP A 238 -10.48 -19.99 -17.80
C ASP A 238 -11.74 -20.86 -17.96
N PRO A 239 -12.84 -20.30 -18.48
CA PRO A 239 -14.13 -20.99 -18.58
C PRO A 239 -14.10 -22.24 -19.48
N HIS A 240 -13.07 -22.36 -20.33
CA HIS A 240 -12.87 -23.52 -21.20
C HIS A 240 -11.74 -24.46 -20.75
N GLY A 241 -11.13 -24.21 -19.57
CA GLY A 241 -10.09 -25.07 -19.00
C GLY A 241 -8.79 -25.15 -19.81
N LYS A 242 -8.56 -24.24 -20.76
CA LYS A 242 -7.39 -24.28 -21.66
C LYS A 242 -6.11 -23.96 -20.91
N TYR A 243 -6.14 -22.93 -20.06
CA TYR A 243 -5.00 -22.54 -19.23
C TYR A 243 -4.70 -23.62 -18.19
N GLN A 244 -5.72 -24.13 -17.50
CA GLN A 244 -5.58 -25.18 -16.50
C GLN A 244 -5.00 -26.46 -17.10
N LYS A 245 -5.49 -26.91 -18.26
CA LYS A 245 -4.95 -28.10 -18.94
C LYS A 245 -3.49 -27.90 -19.36
N LYS A 246 -3.15 -26.72 -19.90
CA LYS A 246 -1.78 -26.41 -20.36
C LYS A 246 -0.78 -26.34 -19.21
N TYR A 247 -1.18 -25.81 -18.05
CA TYR A 247 -0.29 -25.53 -16.91
C TYR A 247 -0.59 -26.40 -15.68
N ASP A 248 -1.25 -27.55 -15.83
CA ASP A 248 -1.70 -28.41 -14.73
C ASP A 248 -0.59 -28.75 -13.73
N ALA A 249 0.59 -29.15 -14.21
CA ALA A 249 1.73 -29.48 -13.36
C ALA A 249 2.21 -28.27 -12.54
N VAL A 250 2.21 -27.06 -13.13
CA VAL A 250 2.59 -25.83 -12.46
C VAL A 250 1.55 -25.46 -11.40
N LEU A 251 0.27 -25.48 -11.76
CA LEU A 251 -0.82 -25.18 -10.84
C LEU A 251 -0.84 -26.16 -9.66
N SER A 252 -0.71 -27.45 -9.93
CA SER A 252 -0.65 -28.49 -8.90
C SER A 252 0.55 -28.33 -7.96
N SER A 253 1.70 -27.85 -8.46
CA SER A 253 2.89 -27.60 -7.64
C SER A 253 2.72 -26.38 -6.72
N TYR A 254 2.22 -25.26 -7.24
CA TYR A 254 2.12 -24.02 -6.47
C TYR A 254 0.85 -23.93 -5.61
N LEU A 255 -0.32 -24.23 -6.19
CA LEU A 255 -1.59 -24.22 -5.48
C LEU A 255 -1.77 -25.51 -4.68
N GLY A 256 -1.52 -26.65 -5.30
CA GLY A 256 -1.85 -27.97 -4.74
C GLY A 256 -3.10 -28.52 -5.41
N LYS A 257 -3.10 -29.83 -5.74
CA LYS A 257 -4.13 -30.51 -6.54
C LYS A 257 -5.58 -30.22 -6.11
N ARG A 258 -5.83 -30.10 -4.80
CA ARG A 258 -7.18 -29.81 -4.24
C ARG A 258 -7.77 -28.45 -4.65
N TYR A 259 -6.93 -27.55 -5.16
CA TYR A 259 -7.31 -26.20 -5.58
C TYR A 259 -7.25 -26.02 -7.11
N CYS A 260 -6.94 -27.09 -7.84
CA CYS A 260 -7.02 -27.13 -9.29
C CYS A 260 -8.43 -27.57 -9.71
N ASN A 261 -8.91 -27.12 -10.88
CA ASN A 261 -10.23 -27.48 -11.43
C ASN A 261 -11.39 -27.14 -10.49
N VAL A 262 -11.23 -26.07 -9.69
CA VAL A 262 -12.29 -25.57 -8.80
C VAL A 262 -13.25 -24.73 -9.65
N ASN A 263 -14.54 -25.08 -9.60
CA ASN A 263 -15.57 -24.25 -10.22
C ASN A 263 -15.71 -22.92 -9.48
N ALA A 264 -15.91 -21.85 -10.23
CA ALA A 264 -16.17 -20.55 -9.65
C ALA A 264 -17.46 -20.57 -8.81
N LYS A 265 -17.40 -19.93 -7.64
CA LYS A 265 -18.53 -19.84 -6.69
C LYS A 265 -19.31 -18.54 -6.82
N HIS A 266 -18.93 -17.69 -7.75
CA HIS A 266 -19.50 -16.37 -8.00
C HIS A 266 -19.38 -16.03 -9.49
N PRO A 267 -20.23 -15.13 -10.01
CA PRO A 267 -20.06 -14.56 -11.35
C PRO A 267 -18.69 -13.91 -11.52
N LEU A 268 -18.27 -13.71 -12.77
CA LEU A 268 -17.04 -12.98 -13.10
C LEU A 268 -17.09 -11.61 -12.41
N THR A 269 -16.16 -11.37 -11.50
CA THR A 269 -16.21 -10.19 -10.64
C THR A 269 -15.07 -9.24 -11.00
N ILE A 270 -15.46 -8.06 -11.45
CA ILE A 270 -14.54 -6.97 -11.81
C ILE A 270 -14.56 -5.95 -10.67
N THR A 271 -13.39 -5.50 -10.26
CA THR A 271 -13.25 -4.43 -9.27
C THR A 271 -12.47 -3.29 -9.88
N PHE A 272 -13.08 -2.12 -9.94
CA PHE A 272 -12.42 -0.90 -10.37
C PHE A 272 -12.11 -0.01 -9.16
N ALA A 273 -10.83 0.17 -8.88
CA ALA A 273 -10.36 0.88 -7.71
C ALA A 273 -9.85 2.29 -8.03
N VAL A 274 -10.56 3.29 -7.53
CA VAL A 274 -10.10 4.68 -7.46
C VAL A 274 -9.37 4.88 -6.14
N GLY A 275 -8.15 5.41 -6.18
CA GLY A 275 -7.40 5.65 -4.95
C GLY A 275 -7.67 7.02 -4.33
N GLY A 276 -6.81 7.40 -3.39
CA GLY A 276 -7.05 8.51 -2.46
C GLY A 276 -7.25 9.87 -3.13
N ALA A 277 -6.76 10.06 -4.35
CA ALA A 277 -6.93 11.31 -5.10
C ALA A 277 -8.30 11.44 -5.79
N GLY A 278 -9.09 10.37 -5.89
CA GLY A 278 -10.38 10.40 -6.60
C GLY A 278 -10.28 10.52 -8.13
N ALA A 279 -9.08 10.32 -8.69
CA ALA A 279 -8.83 10.45 -10.13
C ALA A 279 -9.41 9.27 -10.92
N GLN A 280 -9.83 9.52 -12.17
CA GLN A 280 -10.36 8.51 -13.09
C GLN A 280 -11.67 7.84 -12.63
N ARG A 281 -12.46 8.50 -11.76
CA ARG A 281 -13.80 8.02 -11.38
C ARG A 281 -14.75 7.88 -12.58
N ASP A 282 -14.54 8.68 -13.61
CA ASP A 282 -15.23 8.62 -14.90
C ASP A 282 -15.01 7.28 -15.62
N VAL A 283 -13.81 6.69 -15.55
CA VAL A 283 -13.54 5.35 -16.11
C VAL A 283 -14.39 4.28 -15.44
N GLY A 284 -14.64 4.40 -14.13
CA GLY A 284 -15.53 3.50 -13.42
C GLY A 284 -16.97 3.53 -13.97
N VAL A 285 -17.43 4.70 -14.40
CA VAL A 285 -18.75 4.88 -15.02
C VAL A 285 -18.78 4.31 -16.43
N THR A 286 -17.73 4.51 -17.22
CA THR A 286 -17.59 3.87 -18.54
C THR A 286 -17.65 2.35 -18.43
N ILE A 287 -16.97 1.77 -17.42
CA ILE A 287 -17.03 0.32 -17.16
C ILE A 287 -18.46 -0.10 -16.79
N LEU A 288 -19.11 0.61 -15.87
CA LEU A 288 -20.48 0.36 -15.45
C LEU A 288 -21.46 0.35 -16.65
N GLU A 289 -21.39 1.36 -17.50
CA GLU A 289 -22.22 1.48 -18.69
C GLU A 289 -21.93 0.35 -19.69
N SER A 290 -20.66 0.09 -19.99
CA SER A 290 -20.28 -0.94 -20.96
C SER A 290 -20.65 -2.37 -20.53
N LEU A 291 -20.76 -2.62 -19.22
CA LEU A 291 -21.10 -3.93 -18.66
C LEU A 291 -22.58 -4.05 -18.26
N ARG A 292 -23.41 -3.04 -18.53
CA ARG A 292 -24.81 -2.97 -18.10
C ARG A 292 -25.58 -4.26 -18.38
N GLU A 293 -25.56 -4.74 -19.62
CA GLU A 293 -26.29 -5.96 -19.98
C GLU A 293 -25.80 -7.20 -19.23
N HIS A 294 -24.50 -7.31 -18.98
CA HIS A 294 -23.91 -8.44 -18.27
C HIS A 294 -24.25 -8.43 -16.79
N ILE A 295 -24.39 -7.23 -16.21
CA ILE A 295 -24.85 -6.99 -14.84
C ILE A 295 -26.33 -7.34 -14.71
N ASP A 296 -27.17 -6.88 -15.65
CA ASP A 296 -28.61 -7.20 -15.71
C ASP A 296 -28.84 -8.72 -15.79
N LYS A 297 -28.04 -9.42 -16.62
CA LYS A 297 -28.07 -10.88 -16.77
C LYS A 297 -27.47 -11.64 -15.57
N GLY A 298 -26.86 -10.95 -14.61
CA GLY A 298 -26.18 -11.57 -13.45
C GLY A 298 -24.89 -12.34 -13.78
N THR A 299 -24.38 -12.19 -15.00
CA THR A 299 -23.16 -12.87 -15.49
C THR A 299 -21.87 -12.18 -15.04
N VAL A 300 -21.96 -10.90 -14.69
CA VAL A 300 -20.84 -10.09 -14.19
C VAL A 300 -21.25 -9.35 -12.92
N ARG A 301 -20.34 -9.33 -11.94
CA ARG A 301 -20.42 -8.44 -10.78
C ARG A 301 -19.40 -7.31 -10.94
N LEU A 302 -19.81 -6.08 -10.64
CA LEU A 302 -18.95 -4.90 -10.67
C LEU A 302 -18.85 -4.26 -9.29
N ASN A 303 -17.63 -4.15 -8.79
CA ASN A 303 -17.31 -3.43 -7.56
C ASN A 303 -16.64 -2.09 -7.92
N LEU A 304 -17.29 -0.97 -7.59
CA LEU A 304 -16.78 0.39 -7.76
C LEU A 304 -16.22 0.89 -6.43
N VAL A 305 -14.90 1.06 -6.34
CA VAL A 305 -14.26 1.48 -5.08
C VAL A 305 -14.15 3.00 -5.03
N ALA A 306 -14.84 3.61 -4.07
CA ALA A 306 -14.72 5.03 -3.74
C ALA A 306 -13.72 5.28 -2.58
N GLY A 307 -13.37 4.24 -1.83
CA GLY A 307 -12.43 4.35 -0.71
C GLY A 307 -13.03 5.15 0.45
N SER A 308 -12.32 6.17 0.93
CA SER A 308 -12.82 7.11 1.94
C SER A 308 -13.41 8.41 1.38
N ARG A 309 -13.60 8.49 0.05
CA ARG A 309 -14.06 9.70 -0.63
C ARG A 309 -15.57 9.70 -0.86
N ASN A 310 -16.29 10.47 -0.05
CA ASN A 310 -17.74 10.61 -0.17
C ASN A 310 -18.18 11.25 -1.49
N ASP A 311 -17.37 12.14 -2.08
CA ASP A 311 -17.64 12.76 -3.39
C ASP A 311 -17.55 11.75 -4.55
N VAL A 312 -16.68 10.74 -4.43
CA VAL A 312 -16.61 9.64 -5.42
C VAL A 312 -17.76 8.66 -5.21
N TYR A 313 -18.09 8.35 -3.95
CA TYR A 313 -19.24 7.52 -3.61
C TYR A 313 -20.54 8.09 -4.18
N ARG A 314 -20.84 9.37 -3.89
CA ARG A 314 -22.04 10.05 -4.39
C ARG A 314 -22.09 10.07 -5.92
N TYR A 315 -20.96 10.34 -6.56
CA TYR A 315 -20.86 10.32 -8.01
C TYR A 315 -21.23 8.95 -8.61
N TYR A 316 -20.75 7.85 -8.02
CA TYR A 316 -21.13 6.51 -8.48
C TYR A 316 -22.59 6.18 -8.18
N ASP A 317 -23.09 6.54 -7.00
CA ASP A 317 -24.48 6.31 -6.62
C ASP A 317 -25.46 7.03 -7.58
N GLU A 318 -25.17 8.28 -7.93
CA GLU A 318 -25.91 9.06 -8.93
C GLU A 318 -25.88 8.39 -10.31
N LYS A 319 -24.72 7.90 -10.75
CA LYS A 319 -24.59 7.25 -12.07
C LYS A 319 -25.26 5.88 -12.16
N VAL A 320 -25.29 5.12 -11.06
CA VAL A 320 -26.07 3.87 -11.01
C VAL A 320 -27.57 4.15 -11.17
N LYS A 321 -28.07 5.24 -10.59
CA LYS A 321 -29.47 5.68 -10.75
C LYS A 321 -29.77 6.15 -12.16
N GLU A 322 -28.89 6.95 -12.74
CA GLU A 322 -28.99 7.44 -14.13
C GLU A 322 -29.09 6.29 -15.14
N PHE A 323 -28.40 5.18 -14.89
CA PHE A 323 -28.46 3.99 -15.74
C PHE A 323 -29.56 2.99 -15.37
N HIS A 324 -30.44 3.32 -14.42
CA HIS A 324 -31.52 2.46 -13.94
C HIS A 324 -31.05 1.09 -13.41
N LEU A 325 -29.93 1.08 -12.70
CA LEU A 325 -29.28 -0.12 -12.18
C LEU A 325 -29.42 -0.27 -10.65
N GLU A 326 -30.27 0.52 -10.00
CA GLU A 326 -30.43 0.52 -8.53
C GLU A 326 -30.84 -0.85 -7.98
N LYS A 327 -31.66 -1.58 -8.73
CA LYS A 327 -32.11 -2.94 -8.37
C LYS A 327 -30.95 -3.95 -8.23
N HIS A 328 -29.77 -3.62 -8.77
CA HIS A 328 -28.57 -4.46 -8.69
C HIS A 328 -27.59 -4.05 -7.58
N LEU A 329 -27.84 -2.93 -6.89
CA LEU A 329 -27.02 -2.50 -5.76
C LEU A 329 -27.10 -3.51 -4.61
N GLY A 330 -25.94 -3.84 -4.05
CA GLY A 330 -25.81 -4.87 -3.01
C GLY A 330 -25.80 -6.31 -3.54
N GLY A 331 -25.88 -6.49 -4.87
CA GLY A 331 -25.80 -7.79 -5.55
C GLY A 331 -24.75 -7.81 -6.65
N SER A 332 -25.16 -7.53 -7.88
CA SER A 332 -24.26 -7.46 -9.05
C SER A 332 -23.49 -6.16 -9.12
N ILE A 333 -23.90 -5.11 -8.41
CA ILE A 333 -23.15 -3.85 -8.26
C ILE A 333 -22.89 -3.60 -6.78
N THR A 334 -21.64 -3.29 -6.43
CA THR A 334 -21.29 -2.81 -5.09
C THR A 334 -20.48 -1.53 -5.20
N ILE A 335 -20.85 -0.49 -4.44
CA ILE A 335 -20.03 0.71 -4.28
C ILE A 335 -19.35 0.65 -2.92
N ILE A 336 -18.02 0.53 -2.91
CA ILE A 336 -17.24 0.33 -1.68
C ILE A 336 -16.81 1.70 -1.15
N PHE A 337 -17.34 2.06 0.01
CA PHE A 337 -17.06 3.30 0.70
C PHE A 337 -17.08 3.11 2.21
N ALA A 338 -16.09 3.67 2.90
CA ALA A 338 -16.14 3.81 4.35
C ALA A 338 -15.54 5.15 4.77
N LYS A 339 -16.17 5.80 5.75
CA LYS A 339 -15.70 7.10 6.27
C LYS A 339 -14.29 7.00 6.86
N HIS A 340 -13.98 5.89 7.54
CA HIS A 340 -12.68 5.64 8.13
C HIS A 340 -11.86 4.69 7.25
N LYS A 341 -10.57 5.00 7.07
CA LYS A 341 -9.70 4.28 6.13
C LYS A 341 -9.45 2.82 6.53
N LEU A 342 -9.38 2.52 7.83
CA LEU A 342 -9.18 1.15 8.31
C LEU A 342 -10.41 0.28 8.00
N ASP A 343 -11.62 0.83 8.14
CA ASP A 343 -12.86 0.14 7.77
C ASP A 343 -12.89 -0.10 6.25
N TYR A 344 -12.51 0.92 5.47
CA TYR A 344 -12.37 0.77 4.02
C TYR A 344 -11.36 -0.33 3.66
N PHE A 345 -10.19 -0.38 4.29
CA PHE A 345 -9.20 -1.43 4.02
C PHE A 345 -9.76 -2.82 4.34
N SER A 346 -10.48 -2.96 5.45
CA SER A 346 -11.16 -4.22 5.79
C SER A 346 -12.17 -4.63 4.73
N GLN A 347 -13.07 -3.73 4.32
CA GLN A 347 -14.08 -4.00 3.30
C GLN A 347 -13.44 -4.30 1.93
N PHE A 348 -12.37 -3.58 1.57
CA PHE A 348 -11.67 -3.81 0.31
C PHE A 348 -10.97 -5.17 0.30
N ASN A 349 -10.38 -5.57 1.42
CA ASN A 349 -9.74 -6.88 1.56
C ASN A 349 -10.76 -8.03 1.45
N GLU A 350 -11.96 -7.86 2.02
CA GLU A 350 -13.06 -8.79 1.85
C GLU A 350 -13.47 -8.94 0.38
N VAL A 351 -13.66 -7.82 -0.32
CA VAL A 351 -14.02 -7.81 -1.74
C VAL A 351 -12.96 -8.52 -2.60
N LEU A 352 -11.67 -8.31 -2.31
CA LEU A 352 -10.56 -8.91 -3.06
C LEU A 352 -10.53 -10.44 -3.04
N ARG A 353 -11.24 -11.07 -2.10
CA ARG A 353 -11.39 -12.54 -2.05
C ARG A 353 -12.21 -13.09 -3.22
N THR A 354 -13.11 -12.27 -3.77
CA THR A 354 -13.98 -12.65 -4.90
C THR A 354 -13.70 -11.84 -6.16
N THR A 355 -12.86 -10.82 -6.10
CA THR A 355 -12.40 -10.11 -7.31
C THR A 355 -11.63 -11.06 -8.23
N ASP A 356 -12.00 -11.14 -9.51
CA ASP A 356 -11.24 -11.89 -10.52
C ASP A 356 -10.31 -10.97 -11.30
N ILE A 357 -10.82 -9.78 -11.65
CA ILE A 357 -10.11 -8.75 -12.40
C ILE A 357 -10.09 -7.48 -11.56
N LEU A 358 -8.89 -7.03 -11.22
CA LEU A 358 -8.69 -5.77 -10.52
C LEU A 358 -8.12 -4.74 -11.49
N TRP A 359 -8.87 -3.69 -11.74
CA TRP A 359 -8.43 -2.53 -12.50
C TRP A 359 -8.23 -1.35 -11.57
N THR A 360 -7.12 -0.66 -11.77
CA THR A 360 -6.79 0.54 -11.02
C THR A 360 -5.76 1.35 -11.79
N LYS A 361 -5.64 2.62 -11.45
CA LYS A 361 -4.48 3.39 -11.86
C LYS A 361 -3.25 2.93 -11.06
N PRO A 362 -2.08 2.72 -11.68
CA PRO A 362 -0.90 2.19 -11.00
C PRO A 362 -0.46 2.92 -9.72
N SER A 363 -0.76 4.22 -9.58
CA SER A 363 -0.41 5.02 -8.39
C SER A 363 -1.38 4.89 -7.21
N GLU A 364 -2.53 4.23 -7.39
CA GLU A 364 -3.67 4.29 -6.47
C GLU A 364 -3.79 3.05 -5.56
N LEU A 365 -3.23 1.91 -6.00
CA LEU A 365 -3.03 0.72 -5.17
C LEU A 365 -1.54 0.35 -5.19
N SER A 366 -0.92 0.33 -4.01
CA SER A 366 0.41 -0.27 -3.85
C SER A 366 0.28 -1.80 -3.84
N PHE A 367 1.14 -2.47 -4.60
CA PHE A 367 1.38 -3.91 -4.56
C PHE A 367 2.88 -4.20 -4.63
#